data_AF-A0A4Q4UQR4-F1
#
_entry.id   AF-A0A4Q4UQR4-F1
#
_cell.length_a   1.000
_cell.length_b   1.000
_cell.length_c   1.000
_cell.angle_alpha   90.00
_cell.angle_beta   90.00
_cell.angle_gamma   90.00
#
_symmetry.space_group_name_H-M   'P 1'
#
loop_
_entity.id
_entity.type
_entity.pdbx_description
1 polymer ?
#
loop_
_entity_poly.entity_id
_entity_poly.type
_entity_poly.pdbx_seq_one_letter_code
_entity_poly.pdbx_strand_id
1 'polypeptide(L)'
;MKVDNFRLSGGHLKVTKMSRKSVLGALCAGHGTLETATMRIAGQGRRAFTSTASRHAHITYFTPTSSKELDELLNTIRHKIILPSYLPLAQRKKIYSPKYEKQLQSDPVIIEIDGEVLKFRHMNPLAGDIPETRRSVMDAVSRFRTADDFVNLQPLLEGLYYTGRKFESGFHAKIVRLAGQRGRVYDALACARMARRTGLRLDSSEKANEALHFVQFKAVDAGFAPADTARALRWAELVVDMLADEQHRPRRRKDELPAEGELPLDRDPQVLLARLHLAAALARSQRAEGGGGEAGEAVVEKVNKYAADVVGLWPEGRRLKDLQPAALYEDEDKMGYLLEPNKFVVLAAPLLYGIETAIDVVEPGLADQLRPRRDALEAEVQEARAAYGMKPGRGEAVYQKLYGAQAGSGEPLYQKVSNTQPGEETRPGSGFVEGS
;
A
#
# COMPACT_ATOMS: atom_id res chain seq x y z
N MET A 1 12.72 -34.53 -73.99
CA MET A 1 13.80 -35.18 -73.19
C MET A 1 13.28 -35.35 -71.77
N LYS A 2 12.94 -36.60 -71.40
CA LYS A 2 13.49 -37.39 -70.25
C LYS A 2 13.32 -36.69 -68.89
N VAL A 3 12.31 -37.00 -68.07
CA VAL A 3 12.05 -38.23 -67.26
C VAL A 3 13.15 -38.51 -66.25
N ASP A 4 12.81 -38.44 -64.95
CA ASP A 4 13.12 -39.37 -63.85
C ASP A 4 12.61 -38.75 -62.53
N ASN A 5 11.46 -39.13 -61.94
CA ASN A 5 11.15 -40.30 -61.10
C ASN A 5 12.15 -40.59 -59.97
N PHE A 6 11.76 -40.27 -58.72
CA PHE A 6 12.17 -41.05 -57.54
C PHE A 6 11.01 -41.14 -56.54
N ARG A 7 10.77 -42.38 -56.09
CA ARG A 7 9.65 -42.88 -55.28
C ARG A 7 10.26 -43.63 -54.09
N LEU A 8 9.91 -43.28 -52.85
CA LEU A 8 10.07 -44.14 -51.65
C LEU A 8 8.96 -43.74 -50.66
N SER A 9 7.92 -44.56 -50.46
CA SER A 9 7.83 -45.74 -49.58
C SER A 9 7.49 -45.35 -48.13
N GLY A 10 6.32 -45.80 -47.69
CA GLY A 10 5.76 -45.55 -46.37
C GLY A 10 6.45 -46.33 -45.24
N GLY A 11 6.33 -45.77 -44.04
CA GLY A 11 6.70 -46.39 -42.77
C GLY A 11 5.57 -46.17 -41.77
N HIS A 12 4.82 -47.24 -41.52
CA HIS A 12 3.83 -47.36 -40.45
C HIS A 12 4.58 -47.49 -39.11
N LEU A 13 4.39 -46.57 -38.16
CA LEU A 13 4.79 -46.80 -36.76
C LEU A 13 3.58 -46.72 -35.82
N LYS A 14 3.33 -47.86 -35.18
CA LYS A 14 2.35 -48.10 -34.12
C LYS A 14 2.63 -47.18 -32.93
N VAL A 15 1.64 -46.39 -32.52
CA VAL A 15 1.62 -45.75 -31.21
C VAL A 15 1.03 -46.72 -30.20
N THR A 16 1.92 -47.34 -29.42
CA THR A 16 1.60 -48.19 -28.26
C THR A 16 0.92 -47.39 -27.16
N LYS A 17 -0.28 -47.83 -26.77
CA LYS A 17 -0.92 -47.50 -25.48
C LYS A 17 0.01 -47.88 -24.33
N MET A 18 0.42 -46.90 -23.53
CA MET A 18 0.92 -47.16 -22.18
C MET A 18 -0.08 -46.63 -21.15
N SER A 19 -0.68 -47.60 -20.46
CA SER A 19 -1.32 -47.44 -19.16
C SER A 19 -0.30 -46.93 -18.14
N ARG A 20 -0.64 -45.88 -17.39
CA ARG A 20 0.07 -45.51 -16.16
C ARG A 20 -0.91 -45.45 -15.00
N LYS A 21 -0.68 -46.37 -14.08
CA LYS A 21 -1.33 -46.53 -12.79
C LYS A 21 -1.07 -45.30 -11.92
N SER A 22 -2.10 -45.00 -11.13
CA SER A 22 -2.10 -44.20 -9.90
C SER A 22 -0.83 -44.35 -9.05
N VAL A 23 -0.29 -43.21 -8.60
CA VAL A 23 0.47 -43.09 -7.34
C VAL A 23 0.04 -41.79 -6.66
N LEU A 24 -0.72 -41.93 -5.57
CA LEU A 24 -0.86 -40.93 -4.52
C LEU A 24 0.50 -40.64 -3.87
N GLY A 25 0.79 -39.39 -3.51
CA GLY A 25 1.90 -39.10 -2.60
C GLY A 25 2.29 -37.63 -2.41
N ALA A 26 1.80 -37.06 -1.31
CA ALA A 26 2.44 -36.06 -0.45
C ALA A 26 2.62 -34.60 -0.93
N LEU A 27 1.71 -33.76 -0.41
CA LEU A 27 1.92 -32.37 -0.02
C LEU A 27 2.83 -32.25 1.23
N CYS A 28 3.47 -31.08 1.34
CA CYS A 28 4.05 -30.45 2.55
C CYS A 28 5.43 -30.92 3.06
N ALA A 29 6.49 -30.13 2.78
CA ALA A 29 7.42 -29.58 3.78
C ALA A 29 8.61 -28.87 3.07
N GLY A 30 8.65 -27.53 3.11
CA GLY A 30 9.82 -26.74 2.73
C GLY A 30 10.41 -26.04 3.95
N HIS A 31 11.64 -26.42 4.28
CA HIS A 31 12.39 -26.11 5.50
C HIS A 31 12.68 -24.62 5.72
N GLY A 32 12.47 -24.17 6.97
CA GLY A 32 13.19 -23.03 7.52
C GLY A 32 14.53 -23.49 8.08
N THR A 33 15.62 -23.01 7.50
CA THR A 33 16.98 -23.20 8.02
C THR A 33 17.26 -22.15 9.10
N LEU A 34 17.73 -22.64 10.25
CA LEU A 34 18.25 -21.87 11.38
C LEU A 34 19.72 -21.49 11.09
N GLU A 35 20.04 -20.20 11.08
CA GLU A 35 21.42 -19.73 11.30
C GLU A 35 21.64 -19.61 12.81
N THR A 36 22.40 -20.56 13.37
CA THR A 36 22.91 -20.53 14.75
C THR A 36 24.12 -19.62 14.86
N ALA A 37 24.00 -18.54 15.64
CA ALA A 37 25.15 -17.78 16.10
C ALA A 37 25.84 -18.53 17.26
N THR A 38 27.08 -18.95 17.03
CA THR A 38 27.97 -19.50 18.06
C THR A 38 28.64 -18.37 18.85
N MET A 39 28.31 -18.24 20.13
CA MET A 39 29.13 -17.51 21.11
C MET A 39 29.81 -18.55 22.02
N ARG A 40 31.14 -18.65 21.92
CA ARG A 40 31.98 -19.37 22.88
C ARG A 40 32.21 -18.47 24.09
N ILE A 41 31.85 -18.92 25.29
CA ILE A 41 32.45 -18.47 26.55
C ILE A 41 32.77 -19.71 27.39
N ALA A 42 34.02 -19.79 27.83
CA ALA A 42 34.57 -20.89 28.60
C ALA A 42 34.17 -20.83 30.09
N GLY A 43 34.00 -22.02 30.68
CA GLY A 43 34.37 -22.38 32.06
C GLY A 43 33.75 -21.61 33.22
N GLN A 44 32.73 -22.20 33.86
CA GLN A 44 32.76 -22.59 35.29
C GLN A 44 31.40 -23.18 35.70
N GLY A 45 31.45 -24.31 36.41
CA GLY A 45 30.28 -25.10 36.81
C GLY A 45 29.33 -24.34 37.71
N ARG A 46 28.15 -24.01 37.18
CA ARG A 46 26.93 -23.77 37.93
C ARG A 46 25.81 -24.52 37.22
N ARG A 47 25.04 -25.32 37.97
CA ARG A 47 23.85 -26.00 37.45
C ARG A 47 22.94 -24.95 36.82
N ALA A 48 22.84 -24.95 35.49
CA ALA A 48 21.89 -24.13 34.78
C ALA A 48 20.50 -24.74 35.04
N PHE A 49 19.75 -24.14 35.97
CA PHE A 49 18.31 -24.27 35.93
C PHE A 49 17.86 -23.78 34.55
N THR A 50 17.21 -24.66 33.78
CA THR A 50 16.56 -24.33 32.52
C THR A 50 15.44 -23.33 32.82
N SER A 51 15.75 -22.04 32.92
CA SER A 51 14.74 -21.00 32.75
C SER A 51 14.47 -20.92 31.25
N THR A 52 13.42 -21.61 30.78
CA THR A 52 12.79 -21.19 29.53
C THR A 52 12.46 -19.71 29.69
N ALA A 53 13.07 -18.85 28.87
CA ALA A 53 12.73 -17.44 28.83
C ALA A 53 11.21 -17.34 28.71
N SER A 54 10.56 -16.75 29.72
CA SER A 54 9.15 -16.41 29.65
C SER A 54 8.99 -15.47 28.45
N ARG A 55 8.46 -16.00 27.36
CA ARG A 55 7.91 -15.17 26.30
C ARG A 55 6.72 -14.49 26.96
N HIS A 56 6.90 -13.26 27.39
CA HIS A 56 5.82 -12.40 27.86
C HIS A 56 4.94 -12.10 26.64
N ALA A 57 4.10 -13.06 26.27
CA ALA A 57 3.17 -12.95 25.18
C ALA A 57 1.82 -12.56 25.79
N HIS A 58 1.52 -11.27 25.74
CA HIS A 58 0.22 -10.75 26.14
C HIS A 58 -0.85 -11.40 25.27
N ILE A 59 -1.82 -12.10 25.86
CA ILE A 59 -2.91 -12.71 25.10
C ILE A 59 -3.63 -11.63 24.29
N THR A 60 -3.94 -11.98 23.04
CA THR A 60 -4.85 -11.17 22.22
C THR A 60 -6.26 -11.26 22.79
N TYR A 61 -6.79 -10.14 23.27
CA TYR A 61 -8.19 -9.98 23.66
C TYR A 61 -8.91 -9.08 22.67
N PHE A 62 -10.17 -9.41 22.37
CA PHE A 62 -11.04 -8.60 21.54
C PHE A 62 -12.16 -8.02 22.40
N THR A 63 -12.43 -6.73 22.23
CA THR A 63 -13.59 -6.06 22.84
C THR A 63 -14.86 -6.42 22.06
N PRO A 64 -16.03 -6.47 22.72
CA PRO A 64 -17.31 -6.67 22.02
C PRO A 64 -17.46 -5.68 20.87
N THR A 65 -17.90 -6.19 19.71
CA THR A 65 -18.06 -5.41 18.49
C THR A 65 -19.52 -5.02 18.25
N SER A 66 -19.75 -4.28 17.18
CA SER A 66 -21.08 -3.85 16.75
C SER A 66 -22.01 -5.00 16.33
N SER A 67 -21.50 -6.21 16.11
CA SER A 67 -22.31 -7.36 15.68
C SER A 67 -21.81 -8.69 16.25
N LYS A 68 -22.76 -9.56 16.64
CA LYS A 68 -22.45 -10.91 17.14
C LYS A 68 -21.68 -11.75 16.12
N GLU A 69 -21.99 -11.60 14.83
CA GLU A 69 -21.28 -12.31 13.77
C GLU A 69 -19.79 -11.94 13.71
N LEU A 70 -19.46 -10.66 13.93
CA LEU A 70 -18.08 -10.19 13.97
C LEU A 70 -17.38 -10.70 15.23
N ASP A 71 -18.07 -10.71 16.38
CA ASP A 71 -17.54 -11.30 17.62
C ASP A 71 -17.24 -12.79 17.43
N GLU A 72 -18.13 -13.55 16.81
CA GLU A 72 -17.93 -14.98 16.51
C GLU A 72 -16.75 -15.20 15.56
N LEU A 73 -16.61 -14.36 14.54
CA LEU A 73 -15.49 -14.44 13.60
C LEU A 73 -14.16 -14.11 14.28
N LEU A 74 -14.09 -13.04 15.06
CA LEU A 74 -12.90 -12.66 15.83
C LEU A 74 -12.56 -13.73 16.86
N ASN A 75 -13.54 -14.30 17.55
CA ASN A 75 -13.34 -15.41 18.47
C ASN A 75 -12.83 -16.66 17.75
N THR A 76 -13.32 -16.95 16.56
CA THR A 76 -12.81 -18.06 15.73
C THR A 76 -11.35 -17.82 15.36
N ILE A 77 -10.99 -16.61 14.93
CA ILE A 77 -9.59 -16.24 14.63
C ILE A 77 -8.73 -16.38 15.90
N ARG A 78 -9.20 -15.87 17.04
CA ARG A 78 -8.52 -15.96 18.34
C ARG A 78 -8.21 -17.41 18.68
N HIS A 79 -9.24 -18.26 18.79
CA HIS A 79 -9.10 -19.61 19.34
C HIS A 79 -8.46 -20.60 18.38
N LYS A 80 -8.69 -20.45 17.07
CA LYS A 80 -8.24 -21.44 16.07
C LYS A 80 -6.95 -21.06 15.36
N ILE A 81 -6.61 -19.77 15.30
CA ILE A 81 -5.41 -19.29 14.60
C ILE A 81 -4.39 -18.74 15.59
N ILE A 82 -4.79 -17.82 16.46
CA ILE A 82 -3.87 -17.05 17.30
C ILE A 82 -3.43 -17.86 18.53
N LEU A 83 -4.35 -18.31 19.38
CA LEU A 83 -4.05 -19.00 20.64
C LEU A 83 -3.20 -20.27 20.48
N PRO A 84 -3.39 -21.13 19.45
CA PRO A 84 -2.53 -22.30 19.25
C PRO A 84 -1.06 -21.95 19.00
N SER A 85 -0.75 -20.72 18.59
CA SER A 85 0.63 -20.27 18.37
C SER A 85 1.40 -19.99 19.67
N TYR A 86 0.71 -19.83 20.80
CA TYR A 86 1.32 -19.69 22.12
C TYR A 86 1.86 -21.02 22.66
N LEU A 87 1.38 -22.14 22.13
CA LEU A 87 1.89 -23.46 22.52
C LEU A 87 3.32 -23.69 22.01
N PRO A 88 4.19 -24.32 22.81
CA PRO A 88 5.46 -24.86 22.33
C PRO A 88 5.28 -25.74 21.10
N LEU A 89 6.25 -25.71 20.17
CA LEU A 89 6.14 -26.39 18.88
C LEU A 89 5.78 -27.88 18.98
N ALA A 90 6.29 -28.58 20.00
CA ALA A 90 5.99 -29.98 20.23
C ALA A 90 4.51 -30.22 20.59
N GLN A 91 3.94 -29.41 21.49
CA GLN A 91 2.52 -29.48 21.85
C GLN A 91 1.64 -29.04 20.67
N ARG A 92 2.05 -28.00 19.95
CA ARG A 92 1.37 -27.54 18.73
C ARG A 92 1.31 -28.62 17.64
N LYS A 93 2.35 -29.44 17.48
CA LYS A 93 2.32 -30.60 16.57
C LYS A 93 1.36 -31.70 17.04
N LYS A 94 1.24 -31.91 18.36
CA LYS A 94 0.30 -32.90 18.91
C LYS A 94 -1.15 -32.52 18.62
N ILE A 95 -1.54 -31.27 18.82
CA ILE A 95 -2.93 -30.82 18.59
C ILE A 95 -3.37 -31.00 17.13
N TYR A 96 -2.46 -30.93 16.17
CA TYR A 96 -2.78 -31.11 14.74
C TYR A 96 -2.63 -32.54 14.24
N SER A 97 -2.12 -33.47 15.06
CA SER A 97 -1.86 -34.83 14.64
C SER A 97 -3.03 -35.75 14.96
N PRO A 98 -3.61 -36.48 13.98
CA PRO A 98 -4.75 -37.36 14.20
C PRO A 98 -4.42 -38.52 15.16
N LYS A 99 -3.14 -38.88 15.28
CA LYS A 99 -2.67 -39.92 16.21
C LYS A 99 -3.02 -39.61 17.67
N TYR A 100 -3.04 -38.33 18.04
CA TYR A 100 -3.29 -37.88 19.40
C TYR A 100 -4.74 -37.48 19.65
N GLU A 101 -5.64 -37.68 18.68
CA GLU A 101 -7.04 -37.25 18.79
C GLU A 101 -7.75 -37.83 20.01
N LYS A 102 -7.77 -39.16 20.14
CA LYS A 102 -8.40 -39.84 21.29
C LYS A 102 -7.76 -39.46 22.62
N GLN A 103 -6.44 -39.24 22.63
CA GLN A 103 -5.74 -38.82 23.84
C GLN A 103 -6.11 -37.38 24.24
N LEU A 104 -6.19 -36.46 23.28
CA LEU A 104 -6.52 -35.06 23.52
C LEU A 104 -8.00 -34.83 23.85
N GLN A 105 -8.87 -35.81 23.58
CA GLN A 105 -10.26 -35.80 24.03
C GLN A 105 -10.36 -36.00 25.55
N SER A 106 -9.57 -36.90 26.14
CA SER A 106 -9.55 -37.15 27.58
C SER A 106 -8.59 -36.24 28.33
N ASP A 107 -7.42 -35.94 27.75
CA ASP A 107 -6.34 -35.14 28.35
C ASP A 107 -5.93 -33.99 27.41
N PRO A 108 -6.66 -32.86 27.42
CA PRO A 108 -6.34 -31.72 26.57
C PRO A 108 -5.03 -31.06 27.01
N VAL A 109 -4.33 -30.40 26.08
CA VAL A 109 -3.18 -29.58 26.46
C VAL A 109 -3.68 -28.32 27.17
N ILE A 110 -3.30 -28.16 28.44
CA ILE A 110 -3.68 -27.00 29.25
C ILE A 110 -2.49 -26.05 29.35
N ILE A 111 -2.73 -24.75 29.12
CA ILE A 111 -1.77 -23.68 29.38
C ILE A 111 -2.50 -22.54 30.08
N GLU A 112 -1.84 -21.93 31.04
CA GLU A 112 -2.29 -20.70 31.68
C GLU A 112 -1.48 -19.54 31.11
N ILE A 113 -2.16 -18.52 30.60
CA ILE A 113 -1.52 -17.31 30.08
C ILE A 113 -2.36 -16.14 30.58
N ASP A 114 -1.71 -15.14 31.20
CA ASP A 114 -2.37 -13.97 31.78
C ASP A 114 -3.54 -14.29 32.73
N GLY A 115 -3.46 -15.42 33.45
CA GLY A 115 -4.50 -15.91 34.36
C GLY A 115 -5.68 -16.62 33.68
N GLU A 116 -5.68 -16.73 32.34
CA GLU A 116 -6.67 -17.48 31.58
C GLU A 116 -6.20 -18.92 31.34
N VAL A 117 -6.97 -19.90 31.82
CA VAL A 117 -6.70 -21.33 31.63
C VAL A 117 -7.28 -21.80 30.29
N LEU A 118 -6.41 -21.94 29.30
CA LEU A 118 -6.75 -22.39 27.95
C LEU A 118 -6.58 -23.89 27.80
N LYS A 119 -7.58 -24.54 27.19
CA LYS A 119 -7.59 -25.99 26.93
C LYS A 119 -7.60 -26.23 25.42
N PHE A 120 -6.57 -26.90 24.91
CA PHE A 120 -6.44 -27.24 23.49
C PHE A 120 -6.71 -28.72 23.27
N ARG A 121 -7.71 -29.00 22.43
CA ARG A 121 -8.05 -30.34 21.94
C ARG A 121 -7.45 -30.56 20.54
N HIS A 122 -7.67 -31.74 19.99
CA HIS A 122 -7.33 -32.01 18.60
C HIS A 122 -8.07 -31.05 17.66
N MET A 123 -7.35 -30.53 16.68
CA MET A 123 -7.89 -29.77 15.56
C MET A 123 -7.33 -30.36 14.28
N ASN A 124 -8.18 -30.73 13.35
CA ASN A 124 -7.80 -31.30 12.07
C ASN A 124 -7.71 -30.20 10.99
N PRO A 125 -6.49 -29.82 10.55
CA PRO A 125 -6.34 -28.79 9.51
C PRO A 125 -6.95 -29.21 8.16
N LEU A 126 -7.03 -30.51 7.87
CA LEU A 126 -7.53 -31.04 6.60
C LEU A 126 -9.06 -31.14 6.57
N ALA A 127 -9.72 -31.24 7.72
CA ALA A 127 -11.17 -31.25 7.83
C ALA A 127 -11.78 -29.84 7.87
N GLY A 128 -10.96 -28.79 7.76
CA GLY A 128 -11.42 -27.41 7.80
C GLY A 128 -11.62 -26.85 9.21
N ASP A 129 -11.11 -27.52 10.25
CA ASP A 129 -11.22 -26.99 11.62
C ASP A 129 -10.51 -25.64 11.75
N ILE A 130 -9.38 -25.46 11.05
CA ILE A 130 -8.63 -24.22 11.01
C ILE A 130 -9.06 -23.42 9.77
N PRO A 131 -9.70 -22.26 9.95
CA PRO A 131 -10.13 -21.47 8.81
C PRO A 131 -8.93 -20.84 8.10
N GLU A 132 -9.12 -20.50 6.83
CA GLU A 132 -8.10 -19.86 6.00
C GLU A 132 -7.75 -18.48 6.57
N THR A 133 -6.55 -18.35 7.14
CA THR A 133 -6.15 -17.17 7.93
C THR A 133 -6.32 -15.86 7.15
N ARG A 134 -5.82 -15.79 5.91
CA ARG A 134 -5.89 -14.58 5.10
C ARG A 134 -7.35 -14.16 4.89
N ARG A 135 -8.18 -15.09 4.44
CA ARG A 135 -9.60 -14.84 4.17
C ARG A 135 -10.36 -14.43 5.42
N SER A 136 -10.18 -15.14 6.53
CA SER A 136 -10.86 -14.80 7.79
C SER A 136 -10.49 -13.42 8.31
N VAL A 137 -9.21 -13.05 8.23
CA VAL A 137 -8.77 -11.71 8.66
C VAL A 137 -9.30 -10.62 7.75
N MET A 138 -9.25 -10.83 6.43
CA MET A 138 -9.81 -9.88 5.47
C MET A 138 -11.33 -9.72 5.66
N ASP A 139 -12.05 -10.82 5.92
CA ASP A 139 -13.49 -10.78 6.21
C ASP A 139 -13.76 -9.96 7.48
N ALA A 140 -13.04 -10.25 8.58
CA ALA A 140 -13.18 -9.52 9.84
C ALA A 140 -12.93 -8.01 9.66
N VAL A 141 -11.82 -7.62 9.04
CA VAL A 141 -11.50 -6.20 8.80
C VAL A 141 -12.52 -5.54 7.88
N SER A 142 -13.05 -6.26 6.88
CA SER A 142 -14.08 -5.72 5.98
C SER A 142 -15.42 -5.46 6.69
N ARG A 143 -15.67 -6.17 7.80
CA ARG A 143 -16.87 -6.03 8.63
C ARG A 143 -16.75 -4.94 9.68
N PHE A 144 -15.56 -4.39 9.95
CA PHE A 144 -15.44 -3.26 10.87
C PHE A 144 -16.21 -2.05 10.33
N ARG A 145 -17.17 -1.53 11.09
CA ARG A 145 -18.02 -0.38 10.70
C ARG A 145 -17.89 0.79 11.66
N THR A 146 -17.82 0.53 12.96
CA THR A 146 -17.83 1.57 13.99
C THR A 146 -16.43 1.84 14.54
N ALA A 147 -16.29 2.91 15.34
CA ALA A 147 -15.04 3.18 16.03
C ALA A 147 -14.59 2.03 16.94
N ASP A 148 -15.55 1.43 17.63
CA ASP A 148 -15.32 0.35 18.59
C ASP A 148 -14.86 -0.92 17.89
N ASP A 149 -15.33 -1.19 16.67
CA ASP A 149 -14.84 -2.32 15.88
C ASP A 149 -13.34 -2.15 15.56
N PHE A 150 -12.91 -0.93 15.21
CA PHE A 150 -11.52 -0.64 14.84
C PHE A 150 -10.56 -0.70 16.03
N VAL A 151 -11.03 -0.62 17.28
CA VAL A 151 -10.22 -0.87 18.47
C VAL A 151 -9.61 -2.29 18.43
N ASN A 152 -10.31 -3.23 17.78
CA ASN A 152 -9.83 -4.60 17.62
C ASN A 152 -8.79 -4.80 16.51
N LEU A 153 -8.49 -3.77 15.69
CA LEU A 153 -7.52 -3.89 14.60
C LEU A 153 -6.11 -4.17 15.13
N GLN A 154 -5.67 -3.40 16.14
CA GLN A 154 -4.37 -3.57 16.74
C GLN A 154 -4.18 -4.97 17.36
N PRO A 155 -5.02 -5.43 18.32
CA PRO A 155 -4.85 -6.75 18.91
C PRO A 155 -4.93 -7.87 17.85
N LEU A 156 -5.75 -7.70 16.81
CA LEU A 156 -5.83 -8.67 15.71
C LEU A 156 -4.49 -8.80 14.98
N LEU A 157 -3.88 -7.68 14.62
CA LEU A 157 -2.59 -7.68 13.94
C LEU A 157 -1.45 -8.17 14.84
N GLU A 158 -1.46 -7.81 16.13
CA GLU A 158 -0.47 -8.33 17.10
C GLU A 158 -0.54 -9.84 17.22
N GLY A 159 -1.76 -10.39 17.39
CA GLY A 159 -1.96 -11.84 17.45
C GLY A 159 -1.54 -12.56 16.18
N LEU A 160 -1.81 -11.96 15.00
CA LEU A 160 -1.38 -12.51 13.73
C LEU A 160 0.13 -12.47 13.56
N TYR A 161 0.79 -11.37 13.94
CA TYR A 161 2.24 -11.26 13.88
C TYR A 161 2.92 -12.31 14.77
N TYR A 162 2.38 -12.54 15.97
CA TYR A 162 2.87 -13.56 16.88
C TYR A 162 2.79 -14.99 16.30
N THR A 163 1.83 -15.26 15.42
CA THR A 163 1.72 -16.58 14.77
C THR A 163 2.90 -16.91 13.85
N GLY A 164 3.68 -15.90 13.45
CA GLY A 164 4.81 -16.05 12.53
C GLY A 164 4.39 -16.42 11.09
N ARG A 165 3.11 -16.30 10.75
CA ARG A 165 2.61 -16.55 9.40
C ARG A 165 3.12 -15.46 8.45
N LYS A 166 3.56 -15.89 7.26
CA LYS A 166 3.96 -14.97 6.19
C LYS A 166 2.74 -14.62 5.35
N PHE A 167 2.57 -13.33 5.08
CA PHE A 167 1.54 -12.80 4.20
C PHE A 167 2.20 -12.14 3.00
N GLU A 168 1.51 -12.14 1.86
CA GLU A 168 1.90 -11.40 0.66
C GLU A 168 1.95 -9.90 0.92
N SER A 169 2.71 -9.20 0.08
CA SER A 169 2.86 -7.73 0.05
C SER A 169 1.50 -7.01 0.15
N GLY A 170 0.56 -7.36 -0.72
CA GLY A 170 -0.75 -6.72 -0.86
C GLY A 170 -1.73 -6.98 0.29
N PHE A 171 -1.41 -7.90 1.22
CA PHE A 171 -2.26 -8.18 2.38
C PHE A 171 -2.41 -6.95 3.28
N HIS A 172 -1.29 -6.33 3.64
CA HIS A 172 -1.28 -5.16 4.51
C HIS A 172 -1.77 -3.90 3.77
N ALA A 173 -1.47 -3.75 2.48
CA ALA A 173 -2.02 -2.68 1.65
C ALA A 173 -3.55 -2.74 1.61
N LYS A 174 -4.13 -3.95 1.52
CA LYS A 174 -5.58 -4.14 1.58
C LYS A 174 -6.18 -3.78 2.95
N ILE A 175 -5.49 -4.04 4.06
CA ILE A 175 -5.94 -3.61 5.41
C ILE A 175 -5.96 -2.09 5.50
N VAL A 176 -4.89 -1.42 5.08
CA VAL A 176 -4.82 0.04 5.03
C VAL A 176 -5.95 0.60 4.17
N ARG A 177 -6.22 0.00 3.01
CA ARG A 177 -7.32 0.39 2.13
C ARG A 177 -8.70 0.22 2.75
N LEU A 178 -8.96 -0.90 3.43
CA LEU A 178 -10.24 -1.13 4.09
C LEU A 178 -10.46 -0.12 5.24
N ALA A 179 -9.43 0.15 6.05
CA ALA A 179 -9.49 1.17 7.08
C ALA A 179 -9.72 2.57 6.47
N GLY A 180 -8.98 2.89 5.41
CA GLY A 180 -9.11 4.15 4.68
C GLY A 180 -10.51 4.38 4.09
N GLN A 181 -11.10 3.37 3.44
CA GLN A 181 -12.46 3.43 2.89
C GLN A 181 -13.54 3.69 3.94
N ARG A 182 -13.25 3.45 5.22
CA ARG A 182 -14.15 3.75 6.34
C ARG A 182 -13.83 5.06 7.06
N GLY A 183 -12.88 5.86 6.54
CA GLY A 183 -12.42 7.09 7.20
C GLY A 183 -11.53 6.85 8.43
N ARG A 184 -11.00 5.62 8.57
CA ARG A 184 -10.27 5.12 9.75
C ARG A 184 -8.78 4.86 9.47
N VAL A 185 -8.21 5.58 8.50
CA VAL A 185 -6.79 5.41 8.12
C VAL A 185 -5.83 5.57 9.30
N TYR A 186 -6.15 6.44 10.27
CA TYR A 186 -5.31 6.65 11.45
C TYR A 186 -5.19 5.41 12.33
N ASP A 187 -6.22 4.55 12.41
CA ASP A 187 -6.13 3.28 13.17
C ASP A 187 -5.10 2.33 12.53
N ALA A 188 -5.01 2.32 11.19
CA ALA A 188 -3.98 1.60 10.46
C ALA A 188 -2.59 2.24 10.66
N LEU A 189 -2.48 3.57 10.68
CA LEU A 189 -1.22 4.27 10.97
C LEU A 189 -0.75 4.01 12.41
N ALA A 190 -1.66 3.97 13.39
CA ALA A 190 -1.35 3.63 14.76
C ALA A 190 -0.78 2.21 14.86
N CYS A 191 -1.37 1.25 14.12
CA CYS A 191 -0.79 -0.09 14.01
C CYS A 191 0.60 -0.06 13.35
N ALA A 192 0.81 0.76 12.32
CA ALA A 192 2.10 0.88 11.65
C ALA A 192 3.20 1.47 12.54
N ARG A 193 2.87 2.47 13.38
CA ARG A 193 3.78 2.99 14.42
C ARG A 193 4.26 1.93 15.39
N MET A 194 3.47 0.88 15.57
CA MET A 194 3.77 -0.28 16.41
C MET A 194 4.22 -1.49 15.58
N ALA A 195 4.91 -1.26 14.47
CA ALA A 195 5.31 -2.29 13.50
C ALA A 195 5.97 -3.53 14.13
N ARG A 196 6.80 -3.37 15.18
CA ARG A 196 7.43 -4.48 15.91
C ARG A 196 6.43 -5.39 16.64
N ARG A 197 5.25 -4.88 16.98
CA ARG A 197 4.18 -5.62 17.67
C ARG A 197 3.13 -6.13 16.68
N THR A 198 2.66 -5.27 15.78
CA THR A 198 1.55 -5.56 14.86
C THR A 198 2.00 -6.26 13.58
N GLY A 199 3.28 -6.17 13.23
CA GLY A 199 3.80 -6.63 11.94
C GLY A 199 3.41 -5.75 10.75
N LEU A 200 2.57 -4.73 10.94
CA LEU A 200 2.18 -3.80 9.87
C LEU A 200 3.33 -2.83 9.61
N ARG A 201 4.02 -3.03 8.48
CA ARG A 201 5.11 -2.16 8.02
C ARG A 201 4.71 -1.48 6.72
N LEU A 202 4.98 -0.18 6.60
CA LEU A 202 4.96 0.55 5.33
C LEU A 202 6.23 0.28 4.49
N ASP A 203 6.60 -0.99 4.34
CA ASP A 203 7.85 -1.45 3.70
C ASP A 203 7.70 -1.75 2.21
N SER A 204 6.70 -1.19 1.55
CA SER A 204 6.57 -1.19 0.09
C SER A 204 5.94 0.11 -0.39
N SER A 205 6.26 0.49 -1.63
CA SER A 205 5.72 1.71 -2.24
C SER A 205 4.20 1.71 -2.27
N GLU A 206 3.57 0.56 -2.56
CA GLU A 206 2.12 0.42 -2.55
C GLU A 206 1.50 0.75 -1.18
N LYS A 207 2.05 0.21 -0.08
CA LYS A 207 1.50 0.43 1.27
C LYS A 207 1.61 1.89 1.68
N ALA A 208 2.75 2.51 1.41
CA ALA A 208 3.01 3.92 1.70
C ALA A 208 2.03 4.82 0.93
N ASN A 209 1.93 4.62 -0.38
CA ASN A 209 1.08 5.41 -1.25
C ASN A 209 -0.42 5.19 -0.99
N GLU A 210 -0.86 3.98 -0.64
CA GLU A 210 -2.26 3.74 -0.26
C GLU A 210 -2.59 4.45 1.05
N ALA A 211 -1.69 4.43 2.04
CA ALA A 211 -1.86 5.17 3.29
C ALA A 211 -1.95 6.69 3.03
N LEU A 212 -1.01 7.24 2.26
CA LEU A 212 -0.98 8.66 1.91
C LEU A 212 -2.19 9.08 1.06
N HIS A 213 -2.69 8.22 0.17
CA HIS A 213 -3.92 8.48 -0.57
C HIS A 213 -5.09 8.74 0.38
N PHE A 214 -5.34 7.85 1.35
CA PHE A 214 -6.44 8.04 2.30
C PHE A 214 -6.21 9.19 3.29
N VAL A 215 -4.96 9.50 3.62
CA VAL A 215 -4.63 10.70 4.39
C VAL A 215 -4.98 11.97 3.60
N GLN A 216 -4.60 12.04 2.32
CA GLN A 216 -4.96 13.17 1.44
C GLN A 216 -6.48 13.28 1.29
N PHE A 217 -7.15 12.15 1.06
CA PHE A 217 -8.60 12.11 0.89
C PHE A 217 -9.38 12.55 2.12
N LYS A 218 -8.80 12.48 3.33
CA LYS A 218 -9.43 13.08 4.51
C LYS A 218 -9.64 14.59 4.34
N ALA A 219 -8.66 15.30 3.77
CA ALA A 219 -8.79 16.72 3.49
C ALA A 219 -9.76 16.97 2.33
N VAL A 220 -9.67 16.18 1.25
CA VAL A 220 -10.56 16.28 0.07
C VAL A 220 -12.02 16.07 0.48
N ASP A 221 -12.30 15.05 1.28
CA ASP A 221 -13.65 14.72 1.76
C ASP A 221 -14.24 15.82 2.66
N ALA A 222 -13.37 16.55 3.37
CA ALA A 222 -13.74 17.70 4.19
C ALA A 222 -13.75 19.03 3.42
N GLY A 223 -13.65 19.00 2.09
CA GLY A 223 -13.60 20.22 1.26
C GLY A 223 -12.40 21.11 1.56
N PHE A 224 -11.29 20.52 2.01
CA PHE A 224 -10.08 21.20 2.47
C PHE A 224 -10.26 22.12 3.69
N ALA A 225 -11.25 21.87 4.56
CA ALA A 225 -11.42 22.61 5.81
C ALA A 225 -10.11 22.69 6.62
N PRO A 226 -9.67 23.87 7.10
CA PRO A 226 -8.32 24.04 7.66
C PRO A 226 -7.96 23.07 8.79
N ALA A 227 -8.90 22.77 9.68
CA ALA A 227 -8.67 21.86 10.80
C ALA A 227 -8.42 20.41 10.36
N ASP A 228 -9.16 19.93 9.35
CA ASP A 228 -8.99 18.58 8.80
C ASP A 228 -7.77 18.49 7.89
N THR A 229 -7.51 19.52 7.08
CA THR A 229 -6.31 19.61 6.24
C THR A 229 -5.04 19.67 7.08
N ALA A 230 -5.01 20.47 8.15
CA ALA A 230 -3.87 20.50 9.08
C ALA A 230 -3.67 19.15 9.79
N ARG A 231 -4.74 18.43 10.11
CA ARG A 231 -4.64 17.09 10.69
C ARG A 231 -4.11 16.07 9.69
N ALA A 232 -4.61 16.10 8.46
CA ALA A 232 -4.11 15.26 7.38
C ALA A 232 -2.63 15.54 7.10
N LEU A 233 -2.21 16.81 7.09
CA LEU A 233 -0.81 17.19 6.91
C LEU A 233 0.09 16.56 7.97
N ARG A 234 -0.29 16.65 9.26
CA ARG A 234 0.47 15.99 10.35
C ARG A 234 0.56 14.48 10.16
N TRP A 235 -0.48 13.84 9.63
CA TRP A 235 -0.46 12.41 9.36
C TRP A 235 0.42 12.05 8.15
N ALA A 236 0.46 12.90 7.13
CA ALA A 236 1.36 12.70 5.99
C ALA A 236 2.83 12.87 6.42
N GLU A 237 3.13 13.89 7.22
CA GLU A 237 4.46 14.09 7.86
C GLU A 237 4.85 12.85 8.68
N LEU A 238 3.95 12.36 9.53
CA LEU A 238 4.15 11.13 10.31
C LEU A 238 4.44 9.90 9.42
N VAL A 239 3.77 9.77 8.26
CA VAL A 239 4.06 8.66 7.33
C VAL A 239 5.46 8.78 6.76
N VAL A 240 5.89 9.96 6.33
CA VAL A 240 7.25 10.19 5.82
C VAL A 240 8.30 9.89 6.90
N ASP A 241 8.06 10.35 8.14
CA ASP A 241 8.95 10.06 9.28
C ASP A 241 9.04 8.55 9.56
N MET A 242 7.92 7.84 9.49
CA MET A 242 7.91 6.38 9.62
C MET A 242 8.73 5.70 8.52
N LEU A 243 8.64 6.15 7.27
CA LEU A 243 9.40 5.55 6.15
C LEU A 243 10.91 5.67 6.32
N ALA A 244 11.38 6.70 7.02
CA ALA A 244 12.79 6.86 7.38
C ALA A 244 13.26 5.92 8.51
N ASP A 245 12.34 5.39 9.33
CA ASP A 245 12.65 4.41 10.38
C ASP A 245 13.07 3.06 9.77
N GLU A 246 14.08 2.42 10.36
CA GLU A 246 14.56 1.09 9.96
C GLU A 246 13.44 0.03 9.99
N GLN A 247 12.46 0.20 10.87
CA GLN A 247 11.27 -0.63 10.96
C GLN A 247 10.40 -0.59 9.72
N HIS A 248 10.53 0.40 8.85
CA HIS A 248 9.75 0.51 7.62
C HIS A 248 10.59 0.38 6.35
N ARG A 249 11.90 0.12 6.48
CA ARG A 249 12.73 -0.17 5.31
C ARG A 249 12.20 -1.36 4.51
N PRO A 250 12.19 -1.26 3.15
CA PRO A 250 11.75 -2.33 2.27
C PRO A 250 12.37 -3.68 2.61
N ARG A 251 11.56 -4.74 2.61
CA ARG A 251 12.09 -6.11 2.74
C ARG A 251 12.70 -6.51 1.42
N ARG A 252 13.98 -6.85 1.46
CA ARG A 252 14.69 -7.44 0.33
C ARG A 252 15.14 -8.84 0.66
N ARG A 253 15.31 -9.65 -0.37
CA ARG A 253 15.96 -10.97 -0.21
C ARG A 253 17.42 -10.74 0.20
N LYS A 254 18.04 -11.72 0.87
CA LYS A 254 19.43 -11.60 1.39
C LYS A 254 20.45 -11.20 0.32
N ASP A 255 20.19 -11.62 -0.92
CA ASP A 255 21.08 -11.40 -2.07
C ASP A 255 20.59 -10.29 -3.01
N GLU A 256 19.54 -9.56 -2.64
CA GLU A 256 18.94 -8.51 -3.46
C GLU A 256 19.48 -7.14 -3.04
N LEU A 257 20.38 -6.62 -3.87
CA LEU A 257 20.90 -5.26 -3.75
C LEU A 257 19.87 -4.22 -4.24
N PRO A 258 19.93 -2.97 -3.73
CA PRO A 258 19.17 -1.88 -4.34
C PRO A 258 19.47 -1.79 -5.83
N ALA A 259 18.45 -1.51 -6.64
CA ALA A 259 18.70 -1.16 -8.03
C ALA A 259 19.52 0.14 -8.08
N GLU A 260 20.42 0.25 -9.07
CA GLU A 260 21.20 1.47 -9.25
C GLU A 260 20.25 2.66 -9.51
N GLY A 261 20.40 3.73 -8.72
CA GLY A 261 19.51 4.89 -8.78
C GLY A 261 18.16 4.71 -8.07
N GLU A 262 17.91 3.61 -7.36
CA GLU A 262 16.71 3.43 -6.53
C GLU A 262 16.67 4.46 -5.40
N LEU A 263 15.61 5.27 -5.37
CA LEU A 263 15.38 6.23 -4.30
C LEU A 263 14.70 5.53 -3.11
N PRO A 264 15.15 5.77 -1.87
CA PRO A 264 14.45 5.26 -0.70
C PRO A 264 13.05 5.89 -0.60
N LEU A 265 12.09 5.17 -0.02
CA LEU A 265 10.68 5.58 -0.01
C LEU A 265 10.44 6.95 0.65
N ASP A 266 11.21 7.31 1.68
CA ASP A 266 11.13 8.62 2.35
C ASP A 266 11.75 9.78 1.54
N ARG A 267 12.36 9.48 0.39
CA ARG A 267 12.92 10.43 -0.59
C ARG A 267 12.25 10.29 -1.96
N ASP A 268 11.28 9.39 -2.13
CA ASP A 268 10.58 9.21 -3.39
C ASP A 268 9.65 10.41 -3.64
N PRO A 269 9.79 11.16 -4.75
CA PRO A 269 8.90 12.28 -5.05
C PRO A 269 7.41 11.91 -5.01
N GLN A 270 7.03 10.69 -5.39
CA GLN A 270 5.64 10.22 -5.29
C GLN A 270 5.10 10.28 -3.85
N VAL A 271 5.93 9.92 -2.87
CA VAL A 271 5.61 9.95 -1.45
C VAL A 271 5.63 11.40 -0.94
N LEU A 272 6.65 12.17 -1.32
CA LEU A 272 6.87 13.54 -0.82
C LEU A 272 5.79 14.52 -1.31
N LEU A 273 5.19 14.28 -2.47
CA LEU A 273 4.13 15.12 -3.01
C LEU A 273 2.86 15.15 -2.12
N ALA A 274 2.61 14.10 -1.33
CA ALA A 274 1.42 14.07 -0.48
C ALA A 274 1.43 15.16 0.61
N ARG A 275 2.60 15.43 1.21
CA ARG A 275 2.75 16.54 2.19
C ARG A 275 2.78 17.91 1.50
N LEU A 276 3.32 18.01 0.28
CA LEU A 276 3.25 19.24 -0.51
C LEU A 276 1.80 19.60 -0.83
N HIS A 277 1.03 18.64 -1.33
CA HIS A 277 -0.39 18.79 -1.61
C HIS A 277 -1.16 19.32 -0.39
N LEU A 278 -1.02 18.66 0.76
CA LEU A 278 -1.75 19.04 1.96
C LEU A 278 -1.31 20.38 2.55
N ALA A 279 -0.02 20.71 2.48
CA ALA A 279 0.49 22.02 2.91
C ALA A 279 -0.02 23.15 2.00
N ALA A 280 0.03 22.95 0.68
CA ALA A 280 -0.46 23.93 -0.30
C ALA A 280 -1.97 24.16 -0.16
N ALA A 281 -2.75 23.08 -0.01
CA ALA A 281 -4.18 23.15 0.24
C ALA A 281 -4.51 23.90 1.54
N LEU A 282 -3.75 23.66 2.62
CA LEU A 282 -3.91 24.34 3.90
C LEU A 282 -3.62 25.84 3.78
N ALA A 283 -2.53 26.21 3.09
CA ALA A 283 -2.18 27.61 2.86
C ALA A 283 -3.31 28.33 2.11
N ARG A 284 -3.84 27.69 1.05
CA ARG A 284 -4.95 28.24 0.27
C ARG A 284 -6.23 28.40 1.11
N SER A 285 -6.59 27.40 1.92
CA SER A 285 -7.78 27.47 2.77
C SER A 285 -7.66 28.56 3.85
N GLN A 286 -6.48 28.68 4.49
CA GLN A 286 -6.24 29.71 5.51
C GLN A 286 -6.29 31.12 4.91
N ARG A 287 -5.71 31.30 3.71
CA ARG A 287 -5.79 32.58 3.00
C ARG A 287 -7.23 32.97 2.66
N ALA A 288 -8.06 32.02 2.25
CA ALA A 288 -9.48 32.25 1.94
C ALA A 288 -10.28 32.67 3.19
N GLU A 289 -9.93 32.17 4.38
CA GLU A 289 -10.55 32.55 5.66
C GLU A 289 -9.95 33.83 6.28
N GLY A 290 -9.05 34.54 5.57
CA GLY A 290 -8.39 35.75 6.08
C GLY A 290 -7.25 35.49 7.07
N GLY A 291 -6.80 34.24 7.21
CA GLY A 291 -5.75 33.78 8.12
C GLY A 291 -4.32 34.10 7.69
N GLY A 292 -4.04 35.34 7.26
CA GLY A 292 -2.71 35.78 6.81
C GLY A 292 -1.69 36.13 7.91
N GLY A 293 -1.90 35.66 9.14
CA GLY A 293 -0.98 35.90 10.27
C GLY A 293 0.23 34.95 10.27
N GLU A 294 1.01 34.96 11.35
CA GLU A 294 2.22 34.13 11.56
C GLU A 294 1.99 32.62 11.27
N ALA A 295 0.81 32.10 11.63
CA ALA A 295 0.44 30.72 11.35
C ALA A 295 0.31 30.42 9.84
N GLY A 296 -0.14 31.38 9.03
CA GLY A 296 -0.20 31.27 7.58
C GLY A 296 1.19 31.33 6.95
N GLU A 297 2.07 32.20 7.45
CA GLU A 297 3.46 32.31 7.00
C GLU A 297 4.25 31.01 7.25
N ALA A 298 4.11 30.40 8.44
CA ALA A 298 4.73 29.12 8.75
C ALA A 298 4.25 27.98 7.84
N VAL A 299 2.98 28.02 7.38
CA VAL A 299 2.48 27.04 6.40
C VAL A 299 3.08 27.29 5.03
N VAL A 300 3.18 28.54 4.57
CA VAL A 300 3.84 28.89 3.30
C VAL A 300 5.31 28.47 3.29
N GLU A 301 6.04 28.67 4.39
CA GLU A 301 7.42 28.18 4.55
C GLU A 301 7.49 26.66 4.36
N LYS A 302 6.54 25.91 4.95
CA LYS A 302 6.44 24.46 4.71
C LYS A 302 6.16 24.13 3.24
N VAL A 303 5.30 24.88 2.55
CA VAL A 303 5.04 24.66 1.10
C VAL A 303 6.34 24.85 0.30
N ASN A 304 7.06 25.95 0.53
CA ASN A 304 8.34 26.21 -0.15
C ASN A 304 9.37 25.11 0.14
N LYS A 305 9.52 24.70 1.40
CA LYS A 305 10.42 23.61 1.79
C LYS A 305 10.06 22.29 1.08
N TYR A 306 8.79 21.90 1.11
CA TYR A 306 8.35 20.65 0.49
C TYR A 306 8.45 20.69 -1.04
N ALA A 307 8.20 21.85 -1.66
CA ALA A 307 8.42 22.05 -3.08
C ALA A 307 9.90 21.92 -3.45
N ALA A 308 10.80 22.55 -2.67
CA ALA A 308 12.24 22.43 -2.88
C ALA A 308 12.73 20.97 -2.75
N ASP A 309 12.25 20.23 -1.74
CA ASP A 309 12.56 18.80 -1.58
C ASP A 309 12.13 17.99 -2.82
N VAL A 310 10.93 18.23 -3.35
CA VAL A 310 10.41 17.54 -4.55
C VAL A 310 11.23 17.92 -5.79
N VAL A 311 11.47 19.21 -6.01
CA VAL A 311 12.19 19.72 -7.18
C VAL A 311 13.63 19.22 -7.22
N GLY A 312 14.29 19.13 -6.07
CA GLY A 312 15.66 18.61 -5.95
C GLY A 312 15.80 17.11 -6.24
N LEU A 313 14.71 16.33 -6.12
CA LEU A 313 14.71 14.88 -6.29
C LEU A 313 14.00 14.41 -7.57
N TRP A 314 13.10 15.22 -8.13
CA TRP A 314 12.42 14.96 -9.39
C TRP A 314 13.09 15.79 -10.48
N PRO A 315 13.85 15.21 -11.43
CA PRO A 315 14.46 15.97 -12.52
C PRO A 315 13.44 16.57 -13.50
N GLU A 316 13.78 17.68 -14.14
CA GLU A 316 12.91 18.30 -15.15
C GLU A 316 12.65 17.37 -16.34
N GLY A 317 11.42 17.39 -16.88
CA GLY A 317 11.01 16.59 -18.04
C GLY A 317 10.88 15.09 -17.78
N ARG A 318 11.20 14.59 -16.58
CA ARG A 318 10.96 13.19 -16.21
C ARG A 318 9.50 12.98 -15.84
N ARG A 319 8.95 11.84 -16.28
CA ARG A 319 7.64 11.36 -15.86
C ARG A 319 7.72 10.75 -14.46
N LEU A 320 6.62 10.67 -13.73
CA LEU A 320 6.55 10.06 -12.41
C LEU A 320 6.92 8.57 -12.45
N LYS A 321 6.50 7.85 -13.51
CA LYS A 321 6.87 6.44 -13.73
C LYS A 321 8.32 6.23 -14.21
N ASP A 322 9.08 7.31 -14.42
CA ASP A 322 10.48 7.24 -14.87
C ASP A 322 11.48 7.66 -13.76
N LEU A 323 10.98 7.92 -12.54
CA LEU A 323 11.80 8.38 -11.41
C LEU A 323 12.57 7.25 -10.74
N GLN A 324 12.00 6.06 -10.76
CA GLN A 324 12.59 4.88 -10.16
C GLN A 324 13.15 3.97 -11.25
N PRO A 325 14.10 3.06 -10.94
CA PRO A 325 14.65 2.14 -11.93
C PRO A 325 13.56 1.28 -12.59
N ALA A 326 13.62 1.13 -13.91
CA ALA A 326 12.63 0.40 -14.71
C ALA A 326 12.34 -1.03 -14.18
N ALA A 327 13.38 -1.71 -13.68
CA ALA A 327 13.27 -3.05 -13.10
C ALA A 327 12.31 -3.13 -11.89
N LEU A 328 12.04 -2.03 -11.18
CA LEU A 328 11.08 -2.01 -10.08
C LEU A 328 9.63 -2.03 -10.56
N TYR A 329 9.37 -1.58 -11.79
CA TYR A 329 8.03 -1.58 -12.40
C TYR A 329 7.68 -2.92 -13.05
N GLU A 330 8.66 -3.80 -13.29
CA GLU A 330 8.41 -5.17 -13.76
C GLU A 330 7.85 -6.07 -12.65
N ASP A 331 8.10 -5.73 -11.39
CA ASP A 331 7.66 -6.49 -10.22
C ASP A 331 6.39 -5.86 -9.61
N GLU A 332 5.29 -6.60 -9.64
CA GLU A 332 4.00 -6.17 -9.08
C GLU A 332 4.09 -5.87 -7.57
N ASP A 333 4.95 -6.59 -6.83
CA ASP A 333 5.15 -6.42 -5.39
C ASP A 333 5.96 -5.16 -5.04
N LYS A 334 6.59 -4.53 -6.04
CA LYS A 334 7.39 -3.31 -5.90
C LYS A 334 6.63 -2.09 -6.43
N MET A 335 6.76 -1.77 -7.71
CA MET A 335 6.14 -0.61 -8.36
C MET A 335 5.28 -0.96 -9.58
N GLY A 336 5.20 -2.24 -9.96
CA GLY A 336 4.38 -2.69 -11.10
C GLY A 336 2.90 -2.34 -10.96
N TYR A 337 2.41 -2.15 -9.74
CA TYR A 337 1.05 -1.67 -9.50
C TYR A 337 0.74 -0.29 -10.10
N LEU A 338 1.75 0.54 -10.40
CA LEU A 338 1.58 1.84 -11.06
C LEU A 338 1.36 1.71 -12.57
N LEU A 339 1.56 0.52 -13.14
CA LEU A 339 1.27 0.26 -14.54
C LEU A 339 -0.22 0.01 -14.78
N GLU A 340 -1.00 -0.32 -13.74
CA GLU A 340 -2.46 -0.42 -13.84
C GLU A 340 -3.06 1.00 -13.97
N PRO A 341 -3.69 1.37 -15.11
CA PRO A 341 -4.09 2.76 -15.37
C PRO A 341 -5.07 3.31 -14.32
N ASN A 342 -6.05 2.50 -13.91
CA ASN A 342 -7.02 2.88 -12.88
C ASN A 342 -6.34 3.15 -11.53
N LYS A 343 -5.38 2.31 -11.12
CA LYS A 343 -4.67 2.49 -9.86
C LYS A 343 -3.69 3.67 -9.92
N PHE A 344 -3.03 3.87 -11.05
CA PHE A 344 -2.19 5.04 -11.28
C PHE A 344 -2.98 6.33 -11.07
N VAL A 345 -4.15 6.49 -11.69
CA VAL A 345 -4.96 7.71 -11.56
C VAL A 345 -5.46 7.93 -10.12
N VAL A 346 -5.83 6.86 -9.40
CA VAL A 346 -6.21 6.95 -7.97
C VAL A 346 -5.12 7.62 -7.13
N LEU A 347 -3.85 7.32 -7.43
CA LEU A 347 -2.71 7.80 -6.66
C LEU A 347 -2.15 9.12 -7.20
N ALA A 348 -2.08 9.27 -8.52
CA ALA A 348 -1.44 10.41 -9.19
C ALA A 348 -2.32 11.67 -9.25
N ALA A 349 -3.64 11.54 -9.39
CA ALA A 349 -4.52 12.72 -9.52
C ALA A 349 -4.47 13.67 -8.29
N PRO A 350 -4.45 13.18 -7.03
CA PRO A 350 -4.23 14.04 -5.87
C PRO A 350 -2.86 14.72 -5.87
N LEU A 351 -1.82 14.06 -6.37
CA LEU A 351 -0.47 14.63 -6.44
C LEU A 351 -0.42 15.75 -7.47
N LEU A 352 -1.03 15.55 -8.64
CA LEU A 352 -1.17 16.57 -9.69
C LEU A 352 -1.88 17.81 -9.14
N TYR A 353 -3.04 17.61 -8.50
CA TYR A 353 -3.81 18.69 -7.88
C TYR A 353 -2.98 19.44 -6.82
N GLY A 354 -2.17 18.70 -6.07
CA GLY A 354 -1.23 19.24 -5.10
C GLY A 354 -0.16 20.14 -5.71
N ILE A 355 0.43 19.75 -6.85
CA ILE A 355 1.43 20.57 -7.54
C ILE A 355 0.79 21.84 -8.10
N GLU A 356 -0.38 21.73 -8.74
CA GLU A 356 -1.13 22.89 -9.25
C GLU A 356 -1.44 23.88 -8.12
N THR A 357 -1.94 23.37 -6.99
CA THR A 357 -2.22 24.20 -5.82
C THR A 357 -0.95 24.82 -5.22
N ALA A 358 0.18 24.12 -5.26
CA ALA A 358 1.45 24.63 -4.75
C ALA A 358 2.02 25.76 -5.62
N ILE A 359 1.86 25.69 -6.95
CA ILE A 359 2.36 26.72 -7.89
C ILE A 359 1.81 28.12 -7.55
N ASP A 360 0.59 28.21 -7.02
CA ASP A 360 -0.04 29.48 -6.64
C ASP A 360 0.45 30.04 -5.29
N VAL A 361 1.19 29.24 -4.52
CA VAL A 361 1.59 29.54 -3.13
C VAL A 361 3.10 29.73 -2.99
N VAL A 362 3.89 28.95 -3.73
CA VAL A 362 5.35 28.97 -3.62
C VAL A 362 5.98 30.21 -4.25
N GLU A 363 7.25 30.43 -3.94
CA GLU A 363 8.06 31.46 -4.58
C GLU A 363 8.14 31.28 -6.11
N PRO A 364 8.22 32.38 -6.90
CA PRO A 364 8.19 32.30 -8.37
C PRO A 364 9.20 31.33 -8.99
N GLY A 365 10.45 31.31 -8.47
CA GLY A 365 11.49 30.41 -8.99
C GLY A 365 11.21 28.92 -8.72
N LEU A 366 10.49 28.59 -7.66
CA LEU A 366 10.01 27.22 -7.40
C LEU A 366 8.78 26.92 -8.25
N ALA A 367 7.88 27.88 -8.43
CA ALA A 367 6.71 27.72 -9.30
C ALA A 367 7.14 27.37 -10.74
N ASP A 368 8.14 28.06 -11.28
CA ASP A 368 8.69 27.79 -12.61
C ASP A 368 9.26 26.38 -12.73
N GLN A 369 9.90 25.87 -11.67
CA GLN A 369 10.41 24.49 -11.62
C GLN A 369 9.30 23.45 -11.45
N LEU A 370 8.21 23.76 -10.76
CA LEU A 370 7.08 22.84 -10.58
C LEU A 370 6.25 22.67 -11.86
N ARG A 371 6.11 23.72 -12.67
CA ARG A 371 5.32 23.71 -13.93
C ARG A 371 5.63 22.54 -14.87
N PRO A 372 6.89 22.29 -15.29
CA PRO A 372 7.20 21.18 -16.21
C PRO A 372 6.93 19.79 -15.60
N ARG A 373 7.05 19.63 -14.27
CA ARG A 373 6.73 18.39 -13.56
C ARG A 373 5.21 18.16 -13.52
N ARG A 374 4.45 19.24 -13.29
CA ARG A 374 2.99 19.25 -13.42
C ARG A 374 2.54 18.88 -14.83
N ASP A 375 3.15 19.44 -15.87
CA ASP A 375 2.81 19.14 -17.26
C ASP A 375 3.08 17.66 -17.60
N ALA A 376 4.22 17.12 -17.17
CA ALA A 376 4.57 15.72 -17.38
C ALA A 376 3.61 14.76 -16.65
N LEU A 377 3.27 15.07 -15.39
CA LEU A 377 2.34 14.27 -14.60
C LEU A 377 0.90 14.36 -15.14
N GLU A 378 0.48 15.54 -15.60
CA GLU A 378 -0.82 15.75 -16.23
C GLU A 378 -0.96 14.85 -17.47
N ALA A 379 0.04 14.87 -18.36
CA ALA A 379 0.06 14.01 -19.53
C ALA A 379 -0.06 12.52 -19.15
N GLU A 380 0.68 12.05 -18.14
CA GLU A 380 0.56 10.69 -17.62
C GLU A 380 -0.84 10.35 -17.09
N VAL A 381 -1.44 11.27 -16.33
CA VAL A 381 -2.79 11.08 -15.79
C VAL A 381 -3.82 11.01 -16.92
N GLN A 382 -3.74 11.89 -17.93
CA GLN A 382 -4.66 11.86 -19.07
C GLN A 382 -4.49 10.61 -19.92
N GLU A 383 -3.25 10.17 -20.18
CA GLU A 383 -2.99 8.90 -20.87
C GLU A 383 -3.60 7.70 -20.11
N ALA A 384 -3.40 7.64 -18.79
CA ALA A 384 -3.95 6.56 -17.98
C ALA A 384 -5.48 6.60 -17.91
N ARG A 385 -6.10 7.78 -17.94
CA ARG A 385 -7.55 7.95 -18.04
C ARG A 385 -8.08 7.53 -19.42
N ALA A 386 -7.40 7.89 -20.50
CA ALA A 386 -7.76 7.48 -21.85
C ALA A 386 -7.65 5.95 -22.03
N ALA A 387 -6.75 5.31 -21.29
CA ALA A 387 -6.60 3.86 -21.25
C ALA A 387 -7.70 3.14 -20.45
N TYR A 388 -8.68 3.86 -19.86
CA TYR A 388 -9.84 3.21 -19.29
C TYR A 388 -10.62 2.46 -20.37
N GLY A 389 -10.91 1.18 -20.10
CA GLY A 389 -11.92 0.46 -20.87
C GLY A 389 -13.32 1.04 -20.66
N MET A 390 -14.35 0.30 -21.06
CA MET A 390 -15.74 0.79 -21.10
C MET A 390 -16.42 1.14 -19.76
N LYS A 391 -15.75 1.02 -18.61
CA LYS A 391 -16.34 1.32 -17.28
C LYS A 391 -15.45 2.27 -16.48
N PRO A 392 -15.95 3.45 -16.07
CA PRO A 392 -15.19 4.34 -15.21
C PRO A 392 -14.92 3.65 -13.86
N GLY A 393 -13.64 3.50 -13.53
CA GLY A 393 -13.19 2.87 -12.29
C GLY A 393 -13.06 3.87 -11.14
N ARG A 394 -12.48 3.41 -10.03
CA ARG A 394 -12.16 4.25 -8.85
C ARG A 394 -11.30 5.46 -9.22
N GLY A 395 -10.39 5.32 -10.19
CA GLY A 395 -9.53 6.40 -10.67
C GLY A 395 -10.32 7.57 -11.24
N GLU A 396 -11.35 7.29 -12.04
CA GLU A 396 -12.20 8.37 -12.58
C GLU A 396 -13.01 9.05 -11.48
N ALA A 397 -13.55 8.29 -10.51
CA ALA A 397 -14.25 8.88 -9.38
C ALA A 397 -13.34 9.79 -8.53
N VAL A 398 -12.08 9.40 -8.34
CA VAL A 398 -11.06 10.22 -7.65
C VAL A 398 -10.76 11.49 -8.43
N TYR A 399 -10.51 11.38 -9.74
CA TYR A 399 -10.25 12.53 -10.60
C TYR A 399 -11.43 13.52 -10.60
N GLN A 400 -12.65 13.03 -10.81
CA GLN A 400 -13.86 13.85 -10.82
C GLN A 400 -14.12 14.51 -9.45
N LYS A 401 -13.72 13.89 -8.35
CA LYS A 401 -13.84 14.52 -7.04
C LYS A 401 -12.95 15.76 -6.88
N LEU A 402 -11.76 15.74 -7.48
CA LEU A 402 -10.80 16.84 -7.41
C LEU A 402 -11.07 17.93 -8.45
N TYR A 403 -11.42 17.54 -9.68
CA TYR A 403 -11.56 18.45 -10.82
C TYR A 403 -13.01 18.68 -11.27
N GLY A 404 -13.91 17.73 -11.02
CA GLY A 404 -15.30 17.78 -11.50
C GLY A 404 -16.18 18.82 -10.79
N ALA A 405 -15.87 19.18 -9.54
CA ALA A 405 -16.55 20.27 -8.85
C ALA A 405 -16.28 21.66 -9.49
N GLN A 406 -15.19 21.82 -10.26
CA GLN A 406 -14.89 23.07 -10.98
C GLN A 406 -15.72 23.21 -12.27
N ALA A 407 -16.22 22.11 -12.85
CA ALA A 407 -17.03 22.15 -14.08
C ALA A 407 -18.44 22.73 -13.89
N GLY A 408 -18.93 22.84 -12.64
CA GLY A 408 -20.21 23.48 -12.31
C GLY A 408 -20.15 25.01 -12.19
N SER A 409 -18.97 25.62 -12.27
CA SER A 409 -18.75 27.07 -12.14
C SER A 409 -18.60 27.83 -13.46
N GLY A 410 -18.80 27.15 -14.61
CA GLY A 410 -18.96 27.83 -15.90
C GLY A 410 -17.69 28.40 -16.53
N GLU A 411 -16.49 28.08 -16.02
CA GLU A 411 -15.24 28.30 -16.75
C GLU A 411 -14.33 27.07 -16.66
N PRO A 412 -14.02 26.40 -17.79
CA PRO A 412 -12.90 25.47 -17.84
C PRO A 412 -11.58 26.23 -17.70
N LEU A 413 -10.78 25.89 -16.70
CA LEU A 413 -9.36 26.24 -16.68
C LEU A 413 -8.71 25.54 -17.89
N TYR A 414 -8.13 26.35 -18.78
CA TYR A 414 -7.46 26.02 -20.05
C TYR A 414 -8.30 26.03 -21.35
N GLN A 415 -8.56 27.26 -21.84
CA GLN A 415 -8.38 27.54 -23.27
C GLN A 415 -7.78 28.95 -23.44
N LYS A 416 -6.46 29.09 -23.27
CA LYS A 416 -5.66 30.22 -23.75
C LYS A 416 -4.18 29.93 -23.56
N VAL A 417 -3.56 29.24 -24.52
CA VAL A 417 -2.26 29.62 -25.13
C VAL A 417 -2.13 28.79 -26.42
N SER A 418 -2.41 29.40 -27.58
CA SER A 418 -1.63 29.31 -28.82
C SER A 418 -2.47 29.79 -30.01
N ASN A 419 -2.38 31.08 -30.34
CA ASN A 419 -2.16 31.53 -31.72
C ASN A 419 -1.94 33.05 -31.73
N THR A 420 -0.69 33.42 -31.48
CA THR A 420 -0.15 34.65 -32.08
C THR A 420 0.29 34.28 -33.49
N GLN A 421 -0.22 35.05 -34.45
CA GLN A 421 -0.10 34.92 -35.91
C GLN A 421 1.35 34.99 -36.43
N PRO A 422 1.52 34.70 -37.72
CA PRO A 422 2.41 35.52 -38.54
C PRO A 422 1.69 36.16 -39.75
N GLY A 423 2.02 37.44 -40.00
CA GLY A 423 2.05 38.12 -41.30
C GLY A 423 0.70 38.60 -41.86
N GLU A 424 0.41 39.90 -41.86
CA GLU A 424 0.73 40.85 -42.93
C GLU A 424 -0.04 40.61 -44.25
N GLU A 425 -1.08 41.43 -44.49
CA GLU A 425 -1.15 42.24 -45.72
C GLU A 425 -2.22 43.34 -45.55
N THR A 426 -1.74 44.55 -45.27
CA THR A 426 -2.46 45.81 -45.41
C THR A 426 -2.53 46.17 -46.91
N ARG A 427 -3.73 46.32 -47.46
CA ARG A 427 -3.95 47.06 -48.72
C ARG A 427 -4.58 48.42 -48.41
N PRO A 428 -3.95 49.54 -48.81
CA PRO A 428 -4.56 50.86 -48.69
C PRO A 428 -5.53 51.12 -49.83
N GLY A 429 -6.62 51.83 -49.52
CA GLY A 429 -7.55 52.37 -50.50
C GLY A 429 -6.87 53.43 -51.38
N SER A 430 -7.05 53.29 -52.69
CA SER A 430 -6.84 54.34 -53.68
C SER A 430 -8.20 54.83 -54.16
N GLY A 431 -8.55 56.06 -53.77
CA GLY A 431 -9.51 56.88 -54.51
C GLY A 431 -8.75 57.95 -55.28
N PHE A 432 -8.98 58.07 -56.59
CA PHE A 432 -9.13 59.31 -57.39
C PHE A 432 -9.38 58.90 -58.87
N VAL A 433 -10.61 59.07 -59.40
CA VAL A 433 -11.07 60.10 -60.38
C VAL A 433 -10.41 60.00 -61.77
N GLU A 434 -11.17 59.70 -62.85
CA GLU A 434 -11.66 60.65 -63.89
C GLU A 434 -12.14 59.92 -65.19
N GLY A 435 -13.25 60.42 -65.77
CA GLY A 435 -13.39 60.59 -67.23
C GLY A 435 -13.91 59.45 -68.13
N SER A 436 -15.22 59.48 -68.45
CA SER A 436 -15.81 59.61 -69.82
C SER A 436 -17.31 59.32 -69.81
#